data_AF-A0A354GSY0-F1
#
_entry.id   AF-A0A354GSY0-F1
#
_cell.length_a   1.000
_cell.length_b   1.000
_cell.length_c   1.000
_cell.angle_alpha   90.00
_cell.angle_beta   90.00
_cell.angle_gamma   90.00
#
_symmetry.space_group_name_H-M   'P 1'
#
loop_
_entity.id
_entity.type
_entity.pdbx_description
1 polymer ?
#
loop_
_entity_poly.entity_id
_entity_poly.type
_entity_poly.pdbx_seq_one_letter_code
_entity_poly.pdbx_strand_id
1 'polypeptide(L)'
;MKGRPFTFSSQLELVQQPQDYNLGTWTTTDGTTLTFSTPSAPSPDFLGGADYIGEIDQSTVQAGDYFVAAGTTTPHRIAAVVSQNSLLLASSVSPLTSGAYTIIRAPRRLPSEDIIQLPSTVVIDNTVATAPGTPANQVFTYCQNLPLRYLVDSMTPPPPPPPPNTPPGKPVAEIVFAPSGAVVGQGTGNDKVSLWLRDPNWKLTPVAGAPLPGAPLILSVQFRTGFIGVYPVAPWAVGTPIPPPGTNPPNDPYAYVKDPRSSGL
;
A
#
# COMPACT_ATOMS: atom_id res chain seq x y z
N MET A 1 -28.43 12.61 11.84
CA MET A 1 -27.53 11.48 11.51
C MET A 1 -26.15 12.04 11.23
N LYS A 2 -25.14 11.67 12.02
CA LYS A 2 -23.74 12.08 11.79
C LYS A 2 -23.21 11.21 10.64
N GLY A 3 -22.99 11.80 9.46
CA GLY A 3 -22.48 11.06 8.31
C GLY A 3 -21.13 10.43 8.63
N ARG A 4 -20.90 9.19 8.18
CA ARG A 4 -19.58 8.56 8.31
C ARG A 4 -18.55 9.41 7.57
N PRO A 5 -17.35 9.63 8.13
CA PRO A 5 -16.29 10.34 7.42
C PRO A 5 -15.94 9.55 6.15
N PHE A 6 -15.96 10.22 5.00
CA PHE A 6 -15.49 9.64 3.76
C PHE A 6 -13.96 9.57 3.78
N THR A 7 -13.39 8.50 3.23
CA THR A 7 -11.94 8.34 3.08
C THR A 7 -11.56 8.78 1.67
N PHE A 8 -11.19 10.05 1.53
CA PHE A 8 -10.65 10.61 0.29
C PHE A 8 -9.14 10.74 0.37
N SER A 9 -8.45 10.47 -0.74
CA SER A 9 -7.11 11.00 -0.95
C SER A 9 -7.15 12.14 -1.96
N SER A 10 -6.57 13.28 -1.60
CA SER A 10 -6.34 14.43 -2.47
C SER A 10 -4.86 14.65 -2.75
N GLN A 11 -4.02 13.70 -2.33
CA GLN A 11 -2.57 13.82 -2.33
C GLN A 11 -1.97 12.61 -3.02
N LEU A 12 -1.00 12.88 -3.89
CA LEU A 12 -0.13 11.91 -4.51
C LEU A 12 1.30 12.21 -4.09
N GLU A 13 2.07 11.16 -3.88
CA GLU A 13 3.47 11.28 -3.48
C GLU A 13 4.24 10.18 -4.19
N LEU A 14 5.41 10.53 -4.72
CA LEU A 14 6.26 9.54 -5.35
C LEU A 14 6.87 8.65 -4.27
N VAL A 15 6.92 7.36 -4.60
CA VAL A 15 7.68 6.38 -3.84
C VAL A 15 8.78 5.83 -4.70
N GLN A 16 9.97 5.65 -4.12
CA GLN A 16 11.07 4.98 -4.78
C GLN A 16 11.70 3.96 -3.84
N GLN A 17 12.34 2.94 -4.42
CA GLN A 17 13.17 2.04 -3.63
C GLN A 17 14.44 2.78 -3.18
N PRO A 18 14.67 2.96 -1.87
CA PRO A 18 15.91 3.54 -1.39
C PRO A 18 17.08 2.59 -1.65
N GLN A 19 18.31 3.12 -1.66
CA GLN A 19 19.53 2.29 -1.74
C GLN A 19 19.55 1.23 -0.62
N ASP A 20 20.07 0.03 -0.87
CA ASP A 20 20.22 -0.98 0.18
C ASP A 20 21.09 -0.46 1.35
N TYR A 21 20.79 -0.93 2.56
CA TYR A 21 21.47 -0.51 3.78
C TYR A 21 22.40 -1.62 4.30
N ASN A 22 23.69 -1.32 4.49
CA ASN A 22 24.71 -2.32 4.81
C ASN A 22 25.82 -1.79 5.74
N LEU A 23 25.46 -0.95 6.71
CA LEU A 23 26.43 -0.37 7.65
C LEU A 23 26.70 -1.32 8.84
N GLY A 24 27.88 -1.94 8.84
CA GLY A 24 28.41 -2.69 9.99
C GLY A 24 28.23 -4.19 9.92
N THR A 25 28.13 -4.80 11.10
CA THR A 25 27.93 -6.24 11.29
C THR A 25 26.72 -6.50 12.15
N TRP A 26 26.20 -7.73 12.04
CA TRP A 26 25.08 -8.22 12.83
C TRP A 26 25.51 -9.41 13.68
N THR A 27 24.77 -9.64 14.77
CA THR A 27 24.85 -10.83 15.62
C THR A 27 23.44 -11.27 16.01
N THR A 28 23.28 -12.55 16.37
CA THR A 28 22.05 -13.09 16.93
C THR A 28 22.36 -14.25 17.86
N THR A 29 21.49 -14.50 18.84
CA THR A 29 21.55 -15.69 19.71
C THR A 29 20.37 -16.65 19.48
N ASP A 30 19.23 -16.13 19.00
CA ASP A 30 17.97 -16.84 18.79
C ASP A 30 17.60 -17.01 17.29
N GLY A 31 18.30 -16.31 16.40
CA GLY A 31 18.06 -16.29 14.96
C GLY A 31 16.99 -15.29 14.53
N THR A 32 16.19 -14.77 15.46
CA THR A 32 15.05 -13.87 15.17
C THR A 32 15.31 -12.44 15.62
N THR A 33 16.04 -12.26 16.73
CA THR A 33 16.43 -10.96 17.24
C THR A 33 17.86 -10.68 16.82
N LEU A 34 18.03 -9.67 15.99
CA LEU A 34 19.33 -9.26 15.45
C LEU A 34 19.80 -8.00 16.15
N THR A 35 21.05 -7.98 16.60
CA THR A 35 21.71 -6.78 17.12
C THR A 35 22.82 -6.36 16.16
N PHE A 36 22.94 -5.06 15.93
CA PHE A 36 23.86 -4.50 14.95
C PHE A 36 24.91 -3.61 15.59
N SER A 37 26.12 -3.66 15.05
CA SER A 37 27.26 -2.88 15.54
C SER A 37 28.16 -2.47 14.39
N THR A 38 28.85 -1.35 14.54
CA THR A 38 29.93 -0.93 13.64
C THR A 38 31.23 -0.86 14.45
N PRO A 39 32.38 -1.27 13.88
CA PRO A 39 33.67 -1.11 14.56
C PRO A 39 34.12 0.35 14.66
N SER A 40 33.48 1.27 13.92
CA SER A 40 33.73 2.71 13.97
C SER A 40 32.41 3.47 13.87
N ALA A 41 32.33 4.63 14.53
CA ALA A 41 31.15 5.50 14.50
C ALA A 41 30.87 6.02 13.07
N PRO A 42 29.61 6.30 12.72
CA PRO A 42 28.40 6.20 13.56
C PRO A 42 27.88 4.76 13.73
N SER A 43 27.18 4.52 14.85
CA SER A 43 26.40 3.29 15.06
C SER A 43 25.30 3.19 13.99
N PRO A 44 24.89 1.97 13.58
CA PRO A 44 23.68 1.82 12.78
C PRO A 44 22.50 2.53 13.44
N ASP A 45 21.73 3.24 12.62
CA ASP A 45 20.53 3.97 13.05
C ASP A 45 19.37 3.60 12.13
N PHE A 46 18.59 2.62 12.59
CA PHE A 46 17.40 2.13 11.90
C PHE A 46 16.21 3.06 12.04
N LEU A 47 16.18 3.91 13.06
CA LEU A 47 15.09 4.85 13.32
C LEU A 47 15.28 6.17 12.57
N GLY A 48 16.52 6.49 12.18
CA GLY A 48 16.92 7.75 11.58
C GLY A 48 15.98 8.26 10.50
N GLY A 49 15.58 9.52 10.61
CA GLY A 49 14.63 10.19 9.71
C GLY A 49 13.17 10.15 10.17
N ALA A 50 12.78 9.23 11.07
CA ALA A 50 11.46 9.26 11.70
C ALA A 50 11.53 9.93 13.07
N ASP A 51 11.65 11.25 13.09
CA ASP A 51 11.72 12.02 14.34
C ASP A 51 10.35 12.11 15.04
N TYR A 52 9.26 11.87 14.30
CA TYR A 52 7.89 11.97 14.80
C TYR A 52 7.01 10.74 14.49
N ILE A 53 6.02 10.51 15.36
CA ILE A 53 4.93 9.55 15.12
C ILE A 53 4.24 9.88 13.79
N GLY A 54 4.10 8.89 12.91
CA GLY A 54 3.53 9.06 11.57
C GLY A 54 4.55 9.35 10.46
N GLU A 55 5.81 9.57 10.79
CA GLU A 55 6.93 9.67 9.83
C GLU A 55 7.67 8.35 9.68
N ILE A 56 7.07 7.23 10.08
CA ILE A 56 7.74 5.94 10.00
C ILE A 56 8.23 5.62 8.58
N ASP A 57 7.56 6.13 7.55
CA ASP A 57 7.98 6.02 6.16
C ASP A 57 9.35 6.64 5.86
N GLN A 58 9.84 7.51 6.74
CA GLN A 58 11.14 8.17 6.67
C GLN A 58 12.24 7.44 7.48
N SER A 59 11.89 6.47 8.34
CA SER A 59 12.89 5.66 9.06
C SER A 59 13.88 5.03 8.08
N THR A 60 15.16 4.90 8.46
CA THR A 60 16.18 4.23 7.64
C THR A 60 15.80 2.80 7.30
N VAL A 61 15.25 2.05 8.27
CA VAL A 61 14.78 0.65 8.13
C VAL A 61 13.38 0.54 8.73
N GLN A 62 12.52 -0.32 8.17
CA GLN A 62 11.13 -0.50 8.61
C GLN A 62 10.74 -1.97 8.67
N ALA A 63 9.65 -2.26 9.38
CA ALA A 63 8.95 -3.53 9.24
C ALA A 63 8.54 -3.74 7.77
N GLY A 64 8.77 -4.95 7.26
CA GLY A 64 8.51 -5.32 5.87
C GLY A 64 9.73 -5.30 4.95
N ASP A 65 10.81 -4.62 5.33
CA ASP A 65 12.11 -4.74 4.67
C ASP A 65 12.66 -6.17 4.75
N TYR A 66 13.70 -6.47 3.98
CA TYR A 66 14.36 -7.77 4.00
C TYR A 66 15.80 -7.67 4.46
N PHE A 67 16.13 -8.42 5.51
CA PHE A 67 17.49 -8.68 5.94
C PHE A 67 18.10 -9.83 5.13
N VAL A 68 19.33 -9.66 4.66
CA VAL A 68 20.12 -10.69 3.98
C VAL A 68 21.49 -10.78 4.63
N ALA A 69 21.79 -11.94 5.23
CA ALA A 69 23.11 -12.20 5.79
C ALA A 69 24.13 -12.38 4.66
N ALA A 70 25.34 -11.83 4.81
CA ALA A 70 26.39 -12.03 3.83
C ALA A 70 26.74 -13.52 3.67
N GLY A 71 26.84 -13.98 2.42
CA GLY A 71 27.09 -15.37 2.09
C GLY A 71 25.85 -16.26 2.08
N THR A 72 24.65 -15.73 2.34
CA THR A 72 23.39 -16.43 2.16
C THR A 72 22.58 -15.83 1.00
N THR A 73 21.67 -16.62 0.44
CA THR A 73 20.75 -16.19 -0.63
C THR A 73 19.32 -16.00 -0.11
N THR A 74 19.07 -16.29 1.17
CA THR A 74 17.73 -16.32 1.74
C THR A 74 17.43 -14.99 2.41
N PRO A 75 16.53 -14.16 1.85
CA PRO A 75 16.08 -12.95 2.52
C PRO A 75 15.12 -13.29 3.67
N HIS A 76 15.27 -12.59 4.78
CA HIS A 76 14.41 -12.68 5.96
C HIS A 76 13.64 -11.39 6.14
N ARG A 77 12.31 -11.46 6.16
CA ARG A 77 11.47 -10.28 6.34
C ARG A 77 11.62 -9.74 7.77
N ILE A 78 11.84 -8.45 7.89
CA ILE A 78 11.89 -7.74 9.18
C ILE A 78 10.45 -7.57 9.67
N ALA A 79 10.16 -8.16 10.83
CA ALA A 79 8.86 -8.07 11.49
C ALA A 79 8.69 -6.74 12.25
N ALA A 80 9.76 -6.27 12.91
CA ALA A 80 9.76 -5.01 13.63
C ALA A 80 11.18 -4.42 13.75
N VAL A 81 11.26 -3.10 13.84
CA VAL A 81 12.46 -2.38 14.31
C VAL A 81 12.32 -2.20 15.81
N VAL A 82 13.16 -2.88 16.59
CA VAL A 82 13.05 -2.98 18.06
C VAL A 82 13.74 -1.80 18.73
N SER A 83 14.88 -1.37 18.20
CA SER A 83 15.63 -0.21 18.65
C SER A 83 16.44 0.39 17.49
N GLN A 84 17.19 1.45 17.76
CA GLN A 84 18.11 2.09 16.80
C GLN A 84 19.06 1.09 16.11
N ASN A 85 19.42 0.00 16.78
CA ASN A 85 20.38 -1.00 16.32
C ASN A 85 19.90 -2.44 16.51
N SER A 86 18.58 -2.67 16.61
CA SER A 86 18.01 -4.01 16.81
C SER A 86 16.79 -4.23 15.95
N LEU A 87 16.71 -5.42 15.34
CA LEU A 87 15.60 -5.84 14.49
C LEU A 87 15.03 -7.17 14.99
N LEU A 88 13.73 -7.35 14.82
CA LEU A 88 13.04 -8.64 14.95
C LEU A 88 12.67 -9.14 13.56
N LEU A 89 13.03 -10.39 13.24
CA LEU A 89 12.71 -11.05 11.98
C LEU A 89 11.46 -11.93 12.09
N ALA A 90 10.76 -12.08 10.97
CA ALA A 90 9.59 -12.96 10.86
C ALA A 90 9.96 -14.45 10.81
N SER A 91 11.22 -14.79 10.48
CA SER A 91 11.75 -16.15 10.46
C SER A 91 13.20 -16.15 10.96
N SER A 92 13.62 -17.27 11.57
CA SER A 92 14.98 -17.40 12.06
C SER A 92 16.00 -17.47 10.92
N VAL A 93 17.12 -16.78 11.09
CA VAL A 93 18.29 -16.86 10.20
C VAL A 93 19.06 -18.14 10.49
N SER A 94 19.59 -18.77 9.44
CA SER A 94 20.53 -19.88 9.55
C SER A 94 21.67 -19.71 8.54
N PRO A 95 22.94 -19.88 8.95
CA PRO A 95 23.39 -20.22 10.31
C PRO A 95 23.31 -19.03 11.29
N LEU A 96 23.31 -19.32 12.60
CA LEU A 96 23.36 -18.33 13.69
C LEU A 96 24.77 -17.76 13.83
N THR A 97 25.27 -17.11 12.79
CA THR A 97 26.61 -16.52 12.74
C THR A 97 26.55 -15.00 12.82
N SER A 98 27.65 -14.35 13.20
CA SER A 98 27.81 -12.92 12.98
C SER A 98 28.44 -12.65 11.61
N GLY A 99 28.20 -11.48 11.05
CA GLY A 99 28.82 -11.13 9.78
C GLY A 99 28.39 -9.78 9.21
N ALA A 100 28.78 -9.54 7.96
CA ALA A 100 28.21 -8.46 7.17
C ALA A 100 26.77 -8.79 6.78
N TYR A 101 26.01 -7.77 6.38
CA TYR A 101 24.62 -7.92 5.96
C TYR A 101 24.25 -6.89 4.90
N THR A 102 23.08 -7.08 4.32
CA THR A 102 22.41 -6.09 3.49
C THR A 102 20.94 -6.08 3.84
N ILE A 103 20.36 -4.90 4.02
CA ILE A 103 18.93 -4.70 4.15
C ILE A 103 18.41 -4.15 2.84
N ILE A 104 17.57 -4.95 2.17
CA ILE A 104 16.83 -4.54 0.99
C ILE A 104 15.61 -3.78 1.47
N ARG A 105 15.59 -2.48 1.19
CA ARG A 105 14.54 -1.58 1.67
C ARG A 105 13.34 -1.60 0.73
N ALA A 106 12.14 -1.63 1.30
CA ALA A 106 10.91 -1.47 0.51
C ALA A 106 10.81 -0.05 -0.08
N PRO A 107 10.05 0.14 -1.17
CA PRO A 107 9.73 1.47 -1.70
C PRO A 107 9.15 2.40 -0.65
N ARG A 108 9.59 3.65 -0.62
CA ARG A 108 9.19 4.67 0.37
C ARG A 108 9.05 6.03 -0.27
N ARG A 109 8.32 6.89 0.45
CA ARG A 109 8.19 8.31 0.14
C ARG A 109 9.56 8.98 0.08
N LEU A 110 9.71 9.91 -0.85
CA LEU A 110 10.92 10.70 -0.99
C LEU A 110 10.90 11.89 -0.01
N PRO A 111 11.81 11.96 0.98
CA PRO A 111 11.77 13.00 2.02
C PRO A 111 11.89 14.45 1.49
N SER A 112 12.33 14.62 0.24
CA SER A 112 12.56 15.92 -0.39
C SER A 112 11.63 16.18 -1.58
N GLU A 113 10.61 15.36 -1.77
CA GLU A 113 9.63 15.59 -2.83
C GLU A 113 8.38 16.27 -2.30
N ASP A 114 7.91 17.26 -3.04
CA ASP A 114 6.67 17.96 -2.71
C ASP A 114 5.47 17.05 -2.95
N ILE A 115 4.54 17.03 -2.00
CA ILE A 115 3.27 16.33 -2.16
C ILE A 115 2.49 16.95 -3.32
N ILE A 116 2.20 16.15 -4.34
CA ILE A 116 1.37 16.55 -5.46
C ILE A 116 -0.07 16.62 -4.96
N GLN A 117 -0.56 17.86 -4.78
CA GLN A 117 -1.97 18.08 -4.50
C GLN A 117 -2.79 17.88 -5.77
N LEU A 118 -3.78 17.00 -5.71
CA LEU A 118 -4.80 16.92 -6.73
C LEU A 118 -5.60 18.23 -6.75
N PRO A 119 -6.16 18.63 -7.90
CA PRO A 119 -7.11 19.73 -7.95
C PRO A 119 -8.21 19.55 -6.90
N SER A 120 -8.67 20.65 -6.28
CA SER A 120 -9.67 20.59 -5.19
C SER A 120 -11.00 19.94 -5.59
N THR A 121 -11.26 19.83 -6.89
CA THR A 121 -12.42 19.17 -7.49
C THR A 121 -12.17 17.71 -7.85
N VAL A 122 -11.05 17.12 -7.43
CA VAL A 122 -10.69 15.73 -7.74
C VAL A 122 -10.22 15.03 -6.47
N VAL A 123 -10.86 13.92 -6.16
CA VAL A 123 -10.45 13.00 -5.10
C VAL A 123 -10.40 11.57 -5.61
N ILE A 124 -9.49 10.77 -5.04
CA ILE A 124 -9.54 9.32 -5.13
C ILE A 124 -10.52 8.82 -4.07
N ASP A 125 -11.62 8.20 -4.52
CA ASP A 125 -12.65 7.69 -3.64
C ASP A 125 -12.37 6.24 -3.22
N ASN A 126 -11.79 6.07 -2.02
CA ASN A 126 -11.54 4.76 -1.42
C ASN A 126 -12.69 4.32 -0.51
N THR A 127 -13.85 4.97 -0.58
CA THR A 127 -14.97 4.64 0.29
C THR A 127 -15.56 3.28 -0.05
N VAL A 128 -16.05 2.62 0.99
CA VAL A 128 -16.81 1.38 0.85
C VAL A 128 -18.17 1.74 0.26
N ALA A 129 -18.45 1.24 -0.95
CA ALA A 129 -19.76 1.20 -1.55
C ALA A 129 -20.62 0.13 -0.84
N THR A 130 -21.16 0.45 0.33
CA THR A 130 -22.23 -0.36 0.93
C THR A 130 -23.56 0.01 0.29
N ALA A 131 -24.13 -0.86 -0.55
CA ALA A 131 -25.51 -0.68 -0.97
C ALA A 131 -26.46 -0.84 0.24
N PRO A 132 -27.57 -0.09 0.32
CA PRO A 132 -28.57 -0.28 1.36
C PRO A 132 -29.04 -1.73 1.41
N GLY A 133 -29.01 -2.36 2.59
CA GLY A 133 -29.42 -3.76 2.78
C GLY A 133 -28.35 -4.80 2.47
N THR A 134 -27.14 -4.40 2.05
CA THR A 134 -26.03 -5.36 1.91
C THR A 134 -25.57 -5.82 3.29
N PRO A 135 -25.46 -7.13 3.56
CA PRO A 135 -24.90 -7.61 4.82
C PRO A 135 -23.47 -7.07 4.99
N ALA A 136 -23.10 -6.77 6.24
CA ALA A 136 -21.83 -6.11 6.59
C ALA A 136 -20.56 -6.87 6.14
N ASN A 137 -20.71 -8.11 5.66
CA ASN A 137 -19.63 -8.95 5.14
C ASN A 137 -19.34 -8.75 3.63
N GLN A 138 -20.13 -7.95 2.90
CA GLN A 138 -19.85 -7.59 1.50
C GLN A 138 -19.46 -6.13 1.41
N VAL A 139 -18.20 -5.85 1.75
CA VAL A 139 -17.57 -4.54 1.69
C VAL A 139 -16.93 -4.41 0.30
N PHE A 140 -17.61 -3.75 -0.61
CA PHE A 140 -17.02 -3.36 -1.90
C PHE A 140 -16.44 -1.96 -1.78
N THR A 141 -15.23 -1.74 -2.24
CA THR A 141 -14.65 -0.40 -2.40
C THR A 141 -14.82 0.05 -3.85
N TYR A 142 -14.98 1.37 -4.06
CA TYR A 142 -14.95 1.93 -5.42
C TYR A 142 -13.58 1.69 -6.07
N CYS A 143 -12.48 1.80 -5.33
CA CYS A 143 -11.20 1.36 -5.87
C CYS A 143 -11.10 -0.18 -5.83
N GLN A 144 -10.65 -0.79 -6.93
CA GLN A 144 -10.48 -2.25 -7.05
C GLN A 144 -9.01 -2.64 -7.18
N ASN A 145 -8.67 -3.80 -6.61
CA ASN A 145 -7.35 -4.42 -6.69
C ASN A 145 -6.21 -3.47 -6.28
N LEU A 146 -6.46 -2.58 -5.31
CA LEU A 146 -5.43 -1.74 -4.75
C LEU A 146 -4.35 -2.60 -4.09
N PRO A 147 -3.08 -2.49 -4.51
CA PRO A 147 -1.98 -3.04 -3.74
C PRO A 147 -1.93 -2.30 -2.40
N LEU A 148 -2.06 -3.06 -1.31
CA LEU A 148 -2.03 -2.51 0.04
C LEU A 148 -0.78 -3.00 0.76
N ARG A 149 -0.11 -2.07 1.42
CA ARG A 149 0.94 -2.33 2.40
C ARG A 149 0.47 -1.88 3.77
N TYR A 150 0.81 -2.63 4.80
CA TYR A 150 0.50 -2.27 6.18
C TYR A 150 1.72 -1.63 6.83
N LEU A 151 1.60 -0.36 7.21
CA LEU A 151 2.62 0.35 7.99
C LEU A 151 2.41 0.05 9.47
N VAL A 152 3.37 -0.64 10.07
CA VAL A 152 3.38 -0.92 11.52
C VAL A 152 4.17 0.18 12.20
N ASP A 153 3.49 1.09 12.90
CA ASP A 153 4.15 2.13 13.69
C ASP A 153 4.85 1.50 14.91
N SER A 154 6.19 1.43 14.87
CA SER A 154 7.00 0.91 15.97
C SER A 154 7.11 1.86 17.16
N MET A 155 6.72 3.13 17.01
CA MET A 155 6.76 4.13 18.09
C MET A 155 5.50 4.14 18.95
N THR A 156 4.40 3.56 18.48
CA THR A 156 3.23 3.36 19.35
C THR A 156 3.46 2.14 20.25
N PRO A 157 3.35 2.27 21.59
CA PRO A 157 3.42 1.11 22.47
C PRO A 157 2.39 0.06 22.01
N PRO A 158 2.75 -1.23 22.00
CA PRO A 158 1.91 -2.25 21.39
C PRO A 158 0.51 -2.21 22.04
N PRO A 159 -0.56 -2.01 21.26
CA PRO A 159 -1.90 -2.18 21.78
C PRO A 159 -2.05 -3.61 22.33
N PRO A 160 -3.02 -3.86 23.24
CA PRO A 160 -3.35 -5.22 23.63
C PRO A 160 -3.50 -6.11 22.39
N PRO A 161 -3.03 -7.37 22.43
CA PRO A 161 -2.92 -8.21 21.26
C PRO A 161 -4.23 -8.19 20.48
N PRO A 162 -4.20 -7.79 19.20
CA PRO A 162 -5.41 -7.78 18.39
C PRO A 162 -5.96 -9.21 18.29
N PRO A 163 -7.24 -9.37 17.90
CA PRO A 163 -7.77 -10.68 17.56
C PRO A 163 -6.80 -11.39 16.60
N PRO A 164 -6.56 -12.70 16.78
CA PRO A 164 -5.75 -13.47 15.84
C PRO A 164 -6.34 -13.20 14.44
N ASN A 165 -5.49 -12.75 13.51
CA ASN A 165 -5.78 -12.39 12.11
C ASN A 165 -6.00 -10.90 11.76
N THR A 166 -5.87 -9.94 12.68
CA THR A 166 -5.79 -8.53 12.25
C THR A 166 -4.33 -8.21 11.86
N PRO A 167 -4.04 -7.85 10.60
CA PRO A 167 -2.70 -7.40 10.23
C PRO A 167 -2.33 -6.18 11.09
N PRO A 168 -1.15 -6.17 11.74
CA PRO A 168 -0.72 -4.98 12.47
C PRO A 168 -0.51 -3.84 11.47
N GLY A 169 -0.99 -2.64 11.82
CA GLY A 169 -0.68 -1.42 11.08
C GLY A 169 -1.83 -0.77 10.31
N LYS A 170 -1.56 0.43 9.80
CA LYS A 170 -2.48 1.18 8.94
C LYS A 170 -2.25 0.78 7.48
N PRO A 171 -3.29 0.42 6.71
CA PRO A 171 -3.13 0.15 5.28
C PRO A 171 -2.81 1.43 4.53
N VAL A 172 -1.83 1.35 3.64
CA VAL A 172 -1.45 2.38 2.67
C VAL A 172 -1.53 1.76 1.29
N ALA A 173 -2.17 2.47 0.37
CA ALA A 173 -2.23 2.07 -1.04
C ALA A 173 -0.99 2.61 -1.75
N GLU A 174 -0.25 1.73 -2.42
CA GLU A 174 0.94 2.09 -3.20
C GLU A 174 0.87 1.42 -4.57
N ILE A 175 1.35 2.09 -5.61
CA ILE A 175 1.49 1.52 -6.95
C ILE A 175 2.94 1.70 -7.34
N VAL A 176 3.68 0.60 -7.34
CA VAL A 176 5.12 0.60 -7.61
C VAL A 176 5.36 0.02 -8.99
N PHE A 177 6.12 0.72 -9.82
CA PHE A 177 6.49 0.26 -11.16
C PHE A 177 7.90 -0.33 -11.15
N ALA A 178 8.06 -1.52 -11.71
CA ALA A 178 9.36 -2.11 -12.02
C ALA A 178 10.00 -1.39 -13.23
N PRO A 179 11.31 -1.54 -13.45
CA PRO A 179 11.97 -1.01 -14.65
C PRO A 179 11.37 -1.51 -15.98
N SER A 180 10.70 -2.66 -15.98
CA SER A 180 9.97 -3.19 -17.13
C SER A 180 8.65 -2.46 -17.42
N GLY A 181 8.23 -1.53 -16.55
CA GLY A 181 6.92 -0.91 -16.55
C GLY A 181 5.85 -1.70 -15.81
N ALA A 182 6.05 -2.99 -15.50
CA ALA A 182 5.08 -3.77 -14.75
C ALA A 182 4.85 -3.21 -13.33
N VAL A 183 3.63 -3.26 -12.82
CA VAL A 183 3.34 -2.98 -11.43
C VAL A 183 3.79 -4.15 -10.57
N VAL A 184 4.49 -3.87 -9.48
CA VAL A 184 4.98 -4.83 -8.50
C VAL A 184 4.41 -4.54 -7.12
N GLY A 185 4.38 -5.58 -6.27
CA GLY A 185 3.86 -5.48 -4.90
C GLY A 185 2.81 -6.55 -4.59
N GLN A 186 2.27 -6.49 -3.37
CA GLN A 186 1.19 -7.39 -2.94
C GLN A 186 -0.10 -7.08 -3.69
N GLY A 187 -0.88 -8.11 -4.06
CA GLY A 187 -2.17 -7.91 -4.75
C GLY A 187 -2.09 -7.76 -6.27
N THR A 188 -0.91 -7.92 -6.87
CA THR A 188 -0.69 -7.91 -8.34
C THR A 188 -1.19 -9.17 -9.07
N GLY A 189 -1.86 -10.09 -8.37
CA GLY A 189 -2.42 -11.32 -8.97
C GLY A 189 -3.63 -11.09 -9.89
N ASN A 190 -4.19 -9.87 -9.91
CA ASN A 190 -5.28 -9.51 -10.80
C ASN A 190 -4.75 -8.96 -12.13
N ASP A 191 -5.61 -8.30 -12.92
CA ASP A 191 -5.21 -7.73 -14.22
C ASP A 191 -4.77 -6.26 -14.10
N LYS A 192 -5.51 -5.48 -13.30
CA LYS A 192 -5.35 -4.02 -13.20
C LYS A 192 -5.82 -3.48 -11.85
N VAL A 193 -5.26 -2.33 -11.47
CA VAL A 193 -5.83 -1.42 -10.45
C VAL A 193 -6.92 -0.58 -11.11
N SER A 194 -7.99 -0.27 -10.37
CA SER A 194 -8.98 0.72 -10.76
C SER A 194 -9.14 1.74 -9.64
N LEU A 195 -8.86 3.01 -9.93
CA LEU A 195 -9.02 4.14 -9.01
C LEU A 195 -10.19 5.02 -9.45
N TRP A 196 -11.15 5.27 -8.55
CA TRP A 196 -12.25 6.18 -8.83
C TRP A 196 -11.84 7.62 -8.56
N LEU A 197 -11.92 8.45 -9.60
CA LEU A 197 -11.69 9.88 -9.55
C LEU A 197 -13.04 10.60 -9.65
N ARG A 198 -13.32 11.50 -8.70
CA ARG A 198 -14.54 12.32 -8.75
C ARG A 198 -14.41 13.64 -8.01
N ASP A 199 -15.41 14.49 -8.16
CA ASP A 199 -15.57 15.69 -7.34
C ASP A 199 -16.04 15.32 -5.91
N PRO A 200 -15.34 15.76 -4.85
CA PRO A 200 -15.73 15.47 -3.46
C PRO A 200 -17.08 16.09 -3.06
N ASN A 201 -17.46 17.22 -3.68
CA ASN A 201 -18.71 17.94 -3.36
C ASN A 201 -19.95 17.19 -3.86
N TRP A 202 -19.76 16.29 -4.82
CA TRP A 202 -20.83 15.54 -5.44
C TRP A 202 -20.99 14.23 -4.68
N LYS A 203 -22.05 14.15 -3.89
CA LYS A 203 -22.33 12.90 -3.17
C LYS A 203 -22.69 11.83 -4.19
N LEU A 204 -22.00 10.70 -4.13
CA LEU A 204 -22.51 9.43 -4.68
C LEU A 204 -23.65 8.86 -3.82
N THR A 205 -24.35 9.70 -3.03
CA THR A 205 -25.53 9.24 -2.31
C THR A 205 -26.61 8.96 -3.35
N PRO A 206 -27.06 7.70 -3.48
CA PRO A 206 -28.00 7.31 -4.51
C PRO A 206 -29.32 8.05 -4.34
N VAL A 207 -29.78 8.70 -5.40
CA VAL A 207 -31.21 8.64 -5.74
C VAL A 207 -31.28 7.61 -6.86
N ALA A 208 -31.97 6.49 -6.62
CA ALA A 208 -32.11 5.44 -7.63
C ALA A 208 -32.66 6.05 -8.93
N GLY A 209 -31.97 5.83 -10.04
CA GLY A 209 -32.33 6.38 -11.36
C GLY A 209 -31.83 7.80 -11.67
N ALA A 210 -31.11 8.47 -10.76
CA ALA A 210 -30.45 9.73 -11.08
C ALA A 210 -29.16 9.51 -11.89
N PRO A 211 -28.85 10.36 -12.88
CA PRO A 211 -27.56 10.31 -13.56
C PRO A 211 -26.42 10.53 -12.56
N LEU A 212 -25.31 9.82 -12.77
CA LEU A 212 -24.10 9.98 -11.95
C LEU A 212 -23.68 11.45 -11.99
N PRO A 213 -23.71 12.13 -10.84
CA PRO A 213 -23.50 13.55 -10.86
C PRO A 213 -21.95 13.72 -10.91
N GLY A 214 -21.46 14.53 -11.86
CA GLY A 214 -20.06 14.99 -11.90
C GLY A 214 -19.15 14.19 -12.84
N ALA A 215 -19.70 13.28 -13.63
CA ALA A 215 -18.98 12.46 -14.61
C ALA A 215 -17.69 11.83 -14.04
N PRO A 216 -17.80 10.93 -13.04
CA PRO A 216 -16.64 10.28 -12.45
C PRO A 216 -15.83 9.52 -13.51
N LEU A 217 -14.53 9.46 -13.28
CA LEU A 217 -13.57 8.77 -14.13
C LEU A 217 -12.96 7.60 -13.36
N ILE A 218 -12.54 6.57 -14.08
CA ILE A 218 -11.74 5.49 -13.55
C ILE A 218 -10.35 5.60 -14.16
N LEU A 219 -9.35 5.84 -13.32
CA LEU A 219 -7.95 5.66 -13.69
C LEU A 219 -7.61 4.19 -13.48
N SER A 220 -7.18 3.52 -14.53
CA SER A 220 -6.75 2.12 -14.46
C SER A 220 -5.28 1.98 -14.76
N VAL A 221 -4.60 1.13 -13.99
CA VAL A 221 -3.19 0.78 -14.16
C VAL A 221 -3.09 -0.72 -14.36
N GLN A 222 -2.62 -1.16 -15.53
CA GLN A 222 -2.42 -2.58 -15.82
C GLN A 222 -1.17 -3.12 -15.13
N PHE A 223 -1.29 -4.27 -14.48
CA PHE A 223 -0.18 -4.80 -13.70
C PHE A 223 0.99 -5.31 -14.56
N ARG A 224 0.72 -5.91 -15.72
CA ARG A 224 1.78 -6.53 -16.53
C ARG A 224 2.59 -5.52 -17.34
N THR A 225 1.94 -4.47 -17.80
CA THR A 225 2.50 -3.51 -18.76
C THR A 225 2.76 -2.13 -18.15
N GLY A 226 2.14 -1.82 -17.01
CA GLY A 226 2.11 -0.47 -16.47
C GLY A 226 1.25 0.49 -17.28
N PHE A 227 0.47 0.00 -18.25
CA PHE A 227 -0.37 0.85 -19.07
C PHE A 227 -1.38 1.60 -18.19
N ILE A 228 -1.39 2.93 -18.31
CA ILE A 228 -2.29 3.82 -17.59
C ILE A 228 -3.35 4.31 -18.57
N GLY A 229 -4.62 4.05 -18.25
CA GLY A 229 -5.77 4.54 -19.02
C GLY A 229 -6.76 5.26 -18.12
N VAL A 230 -7.45 6.25 -18.68
CA VAL A 230 -8.55 6.94 -18.00
C VAL A 230 -9.83 6.68 -18.77
N TYR A 231 -10.86 6.20 -18.07
CA TYR A 231 -12.11 5.78 -18.67
C TYR A 231 -13.29 6.48 -17.99
N PRO A 232 -14.38 6.75 -18.73
CA PRO A 232 -15.63 7.09 -18.08
C PRO A 232 -16.14 5.92 -17.23
N VAL A 233 -16.93 6.21 -16.20
CA VAL A 233 -17.71 5.18 -15.51
C VAL A 233 -18.83 4.71 -16.44
N ALA A 234 -18.99 3.40 -16.59
CA ALA A 234 -20.08 2.84 -17.39
C ALA A 234 -21.46 3.12 -16.75
N PRO A 235 -22.54 3.20 -17.55
CA PRO A 235 -23.89 3.39 -17.02
C PRO A 235 -24.18 2.37 -15.91
N TRP A 236 -24.35 2.89 -14.70
CA TRP A 236 -24.60 2.12 -13.50
C TRP A 236 -25.64 2.82 -12.65
N ALA A 237 -26.60 2.06 -12.15
CA ALA A 237 -27.62 2.58 -11.25
C ALA A 237 -26.98 2.75 -9.86
N VAL A 238 -26.82 4.00 -9.42
CA VAL A 238 -26.28 4.31 -8.09
C VAL A 238 -27.08 3.56 -7.02
N GLY A 239 -26.37 2.92 -6.09
CA GLY A 239 -26.99 2.14 -5.01
C GLY A 239 -27.24 0.67 -5.36
N THR A 240 -27.03 0.24 -6.61
CA THR A 240 -26.91 -1.19 -6.90
C THR A 240 -25.55 -1.70 -6.44
N PRO A 241 -25.41 -2.93 -5.89
CA PRO A 241 -24.11 -3.43 -5.47
C PRO A 241 -23.10 -3.41 -6.61
N ILE A 242 -21.88 -2.97 -6.30
CA ILE A 242 -20.76 -3.11 -7.24
C ILE A 242 -20.49 -4.61 -7.41
N PRO A 243 -20.43 -5.13 -8.63
CA PRO A 243 -20.18 -6.54 -8.86
C PRO A 243 -18.80 -6.94 -8.32
N PRO A 244 -18.64 -8.16 -7.76
CA PRO A 244 -17.32 -8.68 -7.41
C PRO A 244 -16.37 -8.63 -8.63
N PRO A 245 -15.07 -8.39 -8.41
CA PRO A 245 -14.06 -8.52 -9.46
C PRO A 245 -14.21 -9.85 -10.22
N GLY A 246 -14.11 -9.81 -11.56
CA GLY A 246 -14.26 -10.99 -12.42
C GLY A 246 -15.69 -11.34 -12.86
N THR A 247 -16.71 -10.65 -12.35
CA THR A 247 -18.08 -10.75 -12.88
C THR A 247 -18.35 -9.64 -13.90
N ASN A 248 -19.15 -9.93 -14.95
CA ASN A 248 -19.53 -8.97 -16.00
C ASN A 248 -21.07 -8.81 -16.07
N PRO A 249 -21.73 -8.31 -15.02
CA PRO A 249 -23.17 -8.05 -15.10
C PRO A 249 -23.46 -6.84 -16.01
N PRO A 250 -24.70 -6.73 -16.53
CA PRO A 250 -25.10 -5.69 -17.48
C PRO A 250 -24.99 -4.25 -16.95
N ASN A 251 -24.85 -4.05 -15.63
CA ASN A 251 -24.74 -2.75 -14.97
C ASN A 251 -23.40 -2.61 -14.23
N ASP A 252 -22.31 -3.12 -14.80
CA ASP A 252 -21.00 -3.02 -14.17
C ASP A 252 -20.37 -1.64 -14.42
N PRO A 253 -20.10 -0.82 -13.39
CA PRO A 253 -19.47 0.50 -13.60
C PRO A 253 -18.05 0.41 -14.21
N TYR A 254 -17.40 -0.76 -14.17
CA TYR A 254 -16.09 -1.01 -14.78
C TYR A 254 -16.17 -1.58 -16.19
N ALA A 255 -17.35 -1.69 -16.82
CA ALA A 255 -17.49 -2.36 -18.11
C ALA A 255 -16.52 -1.83 -19.18
N TYR A 256 -16.31 -0.51 -19.25
CA TYR A 256 -15.36 0.10 -20.19
C TYR A 256 -13.90 -0.19 -19.86
N VAL A 257 -13.56 -0.35 -18.58
CA VAL A 257 -12.20 -0.67 -18.13
C VAL A 257 -11.90 -2.16 -18.33
N LYS A 258 -12.93 -3.01 -18.28
CA LYS A 258 -12.85 -4.46 -18.50
C LYS A 258 -12.87 -4.85 -19.99
N ASP A 259 -13.28 -3.93 -20.87
CA ASP A 259 -13.27 -4.18 -22.31
C ASP A 259 -11.82 -4.42 -22.79
N PRO A 260 -11.49 -5.59 -23.38
CA PRO A 260 -10.13 -5.88 -23.81
C PRO A 260 -9.61 -4.84 -24.82
N ARG A 261 -10.50 -4.24 -25.63
CA ARG A 261 -10.15 -3.20 -26.60
C ARG A 261 -9.67 -1.91 -25.96
N SER A 262 -9.98 -1.70 -24.68
CA SER A 262 -9.58 -0.52 -23.93
C SER A 262 -8.08 -0.50 -23.65
N SER A 263 -7.42 -1.67 -23.71
CA SER A 263 -5.99 -1.82 -23.41
C SER A 263 -5.06 -1.44 -24.57
N GLY A 264 -5.61 -1.18 -25.76
CA GLY A 264 -4.82 -0.91 -26.97
C GLY A 264 -4.05 -2.11 -27.52
N LEU A 265 -4.36 -3.32 -27.03
CA LEU A 265 -3.84 -4.61 -27.51
C LEU A 265 -4.85 -5.35 -28.39
#